data_AF-A0A554KQ89-F1
#
_entry.id   AF-A0A554KQ89-F1
#
_cell.length_a   1.000
_cell.length_b   1.000
_cell.length_c   1.000
_cell.angle_alpha   90.00
_cell.angle_beta   90.00
_cell.angle_gamma   90.00
#
_symmetry.space_group_name_H-M   'P 1'
#
loop_
_entity.id
_entity.type
_entity.pdbx_description
1 polymer ?
#
loop_
_entity_poly.entity_id
_entity_poly.type
_entity_poly.pdbx_seq_one_letter_code
_entity_poly.pdbx_strand_id
1 'polypeptide(L)'
;MCGMNKKSIIALAIISLGAIAGVAGATHSWGGYHWARTSNPFTIKLGDNLSTAWDPYLSTASYDWTLSSVLDTTVVPGIVNPKTCKATAGQVQVCNSKYGRNGWLGIASVWISGEHITQGTVKMNDTYFSTSQYNTPAWKNLVLCQEVGHTFGLDHQDEDFYNSPLGTCMDYTSDPTPNQHPNAHDYEMLESIYAHLDSSTTLSQSSASSAQDVDHNDPATWGKALRYSSDKKSSVHEKNFGNGSRVVTFVVWADPDHARHE
;
A
#
# COMPACT_ATOMS: atom_id res chain seq x y z
N MET A 1 25.36 4.16 -84.28
CA MET A 1 24.00 3.85 -83.79
C MET A 1 24.08 2.60 -82.90
N CYS A 2 23.15 2.46 -81.95
CA CYS A 2 23.18 1.63 -80.72
C CYS A 2 24.09 2.20 -79.62
N GLY A 3 23.65 2.59 -78.41
CA GLY A 3 22.36 2.48 -77.72
C GLY A 3 22.68 2.45 -76.21
N MET A 4 22.65 3.59 -75.52
CA MET A 4 22.97 3.71 -74.09
C MET A 4 21.76 3.28 -73.23
N ASN A 5 21.91 2.19 -72.48
CA ASN A 5 20.94 1.76 -71.46
C ASN A 5 21.16 2.53 -70.15
N LYS A 6 20.15 3.31 -69.75
CA LYS A 6 20.04 3.97 -68.45
C LYS A 6 19.84 2.92 -67.36
N LYS A 7 20.77 2.81 -66.41
CA LYS A 7 20.52 2.12 -65.13
C LYS A 7 20.37 3.20 -64.06
N SER A 8 19.14 3.43 -63.64
CA SER A 8 18.80 4.29 -62.52
C SER A 8 19.37 3.70 -61.23
N ILE A 9 20.26 4.43 -60.56
CA ILE A 9 20.73 4.10 -59.21
C ILE A 9 19.69 4.67 -58.25
N ILE A 10 18.86 3.81 -57.68
CA ILE A 10 17.96 4.17 -56.57
C ILE A 10 18.81 4.11 -55.29
N ALA A 11 19.05 5.27 -54.68
CA ALA A 11 19.67 5.38 -53.37
C ALA A 11 18.65 4.93 -52.30
N LEU A 12 18.98 3.87 -51.55
CA LEU A 12 18.27 3.52 -50.32
C LEU A 12 18.86 4.35 -49.17
N ALA A 13 18.19 5.43 -48.80
CA ALA A 13 18.46 6.12 -47.55
C ALA A 13 17.86 5.29 -46.41
N ILE A 14 18.72 4.66 -45.60
CA ILE A 14 18.31 3.99 -44.36
C ILE A 14 18.07 5.09 -43.33
N ILE A 15 16.79 5.44 -43.11
CA ILE A 15 16.38 6.29 -41.99
C ILE A 15 16.31 5.37 -40.77
N SER A 16 17.36 5.38 -39.95
CA SER A 16 17.33 4.79 -38.61
C SER A 16 16.43 5.64 -37.71
N LEU A 17 15.16 5.24 -37.54
CA LEU A 17 14.32 5.76 -36.46
C LEU A 17 14.88 5.26 -35.14
N GLY A 18 15.52 6.14 -34.37
CA GLY A 18 15.81 5.88 -32.96
C GLY A 18 14.49 5.78 -32.21
N ALA A 19 14.18 4.59 -31.69
CA ALA A 19 13.09 4.44 -30.74
C ALA A 19 13.47 5.19 -29.47
N ILE A 20 12.83 6.33 -29.21
CA ILE A 20 12.80 6.90 -27.87
C ILE A 20 11.95 5.92 -27.06
N ALA A 21 12.60 5.02 -26.31
CA ALA A 21 11.93 4.25 -25.29
C ALA A 21 11.38 5.25 -24.27
N GLY A 22 10.08 5.55 -24.37
CA GLY A 22 9.38 6.21 -23.29
C GLY A 22 9.53 5.30 -22.08
N VAL A 23 10.13 5.80 -21.00
CA VAL A 23 10.05 5.12 -19.70
C VAL A 23 8.56 5.08 -19.38
N ALA A 24 7.95 3.90 -19.50
CA ALA A 24 6.65 3.67 -18.90
C ALA A 24 6.89 3.77 -17.39
N GLY A 25 6.63 4.93 -16.80
CA GLY A 25 6.62 5.07 -15.36
C GLY A 25 5.42 4.31 -14.83
N ALA A 26 5.63 3.08 -14.37
CA ALA A 26 4.67 2.47 -13.47
C ALA A 26 4.65 3.35 -12.22
N THR A 27 3.47 3.86 -11.86
CA THR A 27 3.28 4.60 -10.61
C THR A 27 2.34 3.79 -9.75
N HIS A 28 2.73 3.57 -8.51
CA HIS A 28 1.83 3.11 -7.47
C HIS A 28 1.77 4.15 -6.35
N SER A 29 1.79 5.45 -6.68
CA SER A 29 1.25 6.45 -5.76
C SER A 29 -0.25 6.48 -5.91
N TRP A 30 -0.96 6.38 -4.78
CA TRP A 30 -2.38 6.62 -4.78
C TRP A 30 -2.67 8.12 -4.58
N GLY A 31 -2.99 8.80 -5.69
CA GLY A 31 -3.53 10.17 -5.66
C GLY A 31 -2.60 11.26 -5.14
N GLY A 32 -1.31 10.97 -4.92
CA GLY A 32 -0.32 11.92 -4.39
C GLY A 32 -0.45 12.21 -2.89
N TYR A 33 -1.31 11.47 -2.17
CA TYR A 33 -1.50 11.65 -0.74
C TYR A 33 -0.26 11.25 0.05
N HIS A 34 0.14 12.08 1.01
CA HIS A 34 1.36 11.85 1.77
C HIS A 34 1.28 12.47 3.17
N TRP A 35 2.10 11.98 4.10
CA TRP A 35 2.27 12.63 5.41
C TRP A 35 2.98 13.98 5.24
N ALA A 36 2.40 15.06 5.76
CA ALA A 36 3.06 16.37 5.67
C ALA A 36 4.36 16.35 6.48
N ARG A 37 5.45 16.80 5.86
CA ARG A 37 6.79 16.74 6.44
C ARG A 37 7.59 18.02 6.23
N THR A 38 8.37 18.40 7.24
CA THR A 38 9.26 19.57 7.17
C THR A 38 10.75 19.19 7.11
N SER A 39 11.06 17.89 7.12
CA SER A 39 12.42 17.35 7.10
C SER A 39 12.51 16.04 6.30
N ASN A 40 13.74 15.69 5.91
CA ASN A 40 14.08 14.42 5.26
C ASN A 40 15.31 13.79 5.96
N PRO A 41 15.25 12.50 6.37
CA PRO A 41 14.03 11.71 6.47
C PRO A 41 13.07 12.29 7.54
N PHE A 42 11.86 11.75 7.57
CA PHE A 42 10.91 11.96 8.67
C PHE A 42 10.52 10.59 9.23
N THR A 43 10.09 10.55 10.50
CA THR A 43 9.78 9.28 11.16
C THR A 43 8.28 9.12 11.38
N ILE A 44 7.71 8.01 10.92
CA ILE A 44 6.34 7.61 11.23
C ILE A 44 6.35 6.61 12.38
N LYS A 45 5.49 6.83 13.38
CA LYS A 45 5.30 5.89 14.49
C LYS A 45 4.31 4.78 14.12
N LEU A 46 4.71 3.54 14.35
CA LEU A 46 3.85 2.36 14.29
C LEU A 46 3.48 1.96 15.72
N GLY A 47 2.27 2.29 16.16
CA GLY A 47 1.76 1.91 17.46
C GLY A 47 1.42 0.43 17.49
N ASP A 48 2.19 -0.34 18.26
CA ASP A 48 2.07 -1.79 18.36
C ASP A 48 0.94 -2.20 19.29
N ASN A 49 -0.22 -2.49 18.70
CA ASN A 49 -1.36 -3.08 19.37
C ASN A 49 -1.56 -4.53 18.91
N LEU A 50 -0.48 -5.16 18.42
CA LEU A 50 -0.50 -6.55 18.04
C LEU A 50 -0.32 -7.46 19.27
N SER A 51 -0.70 -8.72 19.13
CA SER A 51 -0.28 -9.76 20.07
C SER A 51 1.17 -10.14 19.81
N THR A 52 1.87 -10.64 20.83
CA THR A 52 3.29 -11.05 20.76
C THR A 52 3.67 -12.02 19.63
N ALA A 53 2.70 -12.78 19.12
CA ALA A 53 2.88 -13.66 17.97
C ALA A 53 3.14 -12.91 16.64
N TRP A 54 2.94 -11.60 16.62
CA TRP A 54 3.11 -10.75 15.45
C TRP A 54 4.34 -9.83 15.52
N ASP A 55 4.93 -9.61 16.70
CA ASP A 55 6.06 -8.69 16.92
C ASP A 55 7.24 -8.90 15.96
N PRO A 56 7.67 -10.15 15.63
CA PRO A 56 8.76 -10.34 14.68
C PRO A 56 8.45 -9.80 13.28
N TYR A 57 7.18 -9.89 12.86
CA TYR A 57 6.74 -9.42 11.54
C TYR A 57 6.58 -7.89 11.54
N LEU A 58 6.09 -7.29 12.63
CA LEU A 58 6.06 -5.83 12.75
C LEU A 58 7.47 -5.23 12.78
N SER A 59 8.39 -5.87 13.49
CA SER A 59 9.80 -5.48 13.49
C SER A 59 10.42 -5.58 12.09
N THR A 60 10.06 -6.63 11.33
CA THR A 60 10.54 -6.83 9.95
C THR A 60 9.99 -5.73 9.04
N ALA A 61 8.67 -5.52 9.01
CA ALA A 61 8.05 -4.47 8.20
C ALA A 61 8.59 -3.07 8.55
N SER A 62 8.77 -2.78 9.84
CA SER A 62 9.35 -1.51 10.29
C SER A 62 10.80 -1.34 9.79
N TYR A 63 11.62 -2.38 9.90
CA TYR A 63 12.99 -2.35 9.39
C TYR A 63 13.02 -2.15 7.88
N ASP A 64 12.25 -2.94 7.13
CA ASP A 64 12.24 -2.91 5.67
C ASP A 64 11.84 -1.53 5.13
N TRP A 65 10.78 -0.93 5.67
CA TRP A 65 10.36 0.40 5.23
C TRP A 65 11.33 1.51 5.64
N THR A 66 12.12 1.31 6.69
CA THR A 66 13.19 2.24 7.14
C THR A 66 14.43 2.19 6.23
N LEU A 67 14.51 1.25 5.29
CA LEU A 67 15.57 1.28 4.26
C LEU A 67 15.37 2.42 3.24
N SER A 68 14.20 3.06 3.23
CA SER A 68 13.91 4.24 2.41
C SER A 68 14.86 5.41 2.73
N SER A 69 15.19 6.20 1.72
CA SER A 69 15.98 7.43 1.88
C SER A 69 15.15 8.61 2.39
N VAL A 70 13.81 8.51 2.36
CA VAL A 70 12.89 9.62 2.63
C VAL A 70 12.07 9.49 3.91
N LEU A 71 11.89 8.27 4.42
CA LEU A 71 11.14 8.03 5.64
C LEU A 71 11.76 6.92 6.48
N ASP A 72 11.69 7.08 7.79
CA ASP A 72 11.94 6.05 8.78
C ASP A 72 10.61 5.59 9.39
N THR A 73 10.59 4.39 9.95
CA THR A 73 9.52 3.98 10.87
C THR A 73 10.10 3.67 12.24
N THR A 74 9.28 3.81 13.28
CA THR A 74 9.65 3.36 14.62
C THR A 74 8.45 2.71 15.31
N VAL A 75 8.68 1.51 15.85
CA VAL A 75 7.68 0.80 16.64
C VAL A 75 7.60 1.44 18.03
N VAL A 76 6.39 1.84 18.43
CA VAL A 76 6.10 2.44 19.74
C VAL A 76 5.01 1.64 20.45
N PRO A 77 4.89 1.71 21.79
CA PRO A 77 3.82 1.03 22.49
C PRO A 77 2.44 1.43 21.94
N GLY A 78 1.59 0.43 21.67
CA GLY A 78 0.20 0.65 21.29
C GLY A 78 -0.60 1.31 22.40
N ILE A 79 -1.58 2.12 21.99
CA ILE A 79 -2.41 2.91 22.90
C ILE A 79 -3.92 2.74 22.65
N VAL A 80 -4.31 1.78 21.81
CA VAL A 80 -5.71 1.58 21.40
C VAL A 80 -6.16 0.15 21.65
N ASN A 81 -7.48 -0.05 21.68
CA ASN A 81 -8.05 -1.40 21.73
C ASN A 81 -7.87 -2.06 20.34
N PRO A 82 -7.19 -3.23 20.23
CA PRO A 82 -6.95 -3.87 18.93
C PRO A 82 -8.22 -4.23 18.18
N LYS A 83 -9.31 -4.57 18.88
CA LYS A 83 -10.59 -4.96 18.27
C LYS A 83 -11.27 -3.81 17.53
N THR A 84 -11.14 -2.58 18.01
CA THR A 84 -11.65 -1.41 17.29
C THR A 84 -10.56 -0.79 16.40
N CYS A 85 -9.31 -0.83 16.86
CA CYS A 85 -8.12 -0.19 16.26
C CYS A 85 -8.42 1.25 15.85
N LYS A 86 -8.73 2.11 16.82
CA LYS A 86 -9.10 3.49 16.54
C LYS A 86 -7.89 4.26 16.03
N ALA A 87 -8.08 5.05 14.99
CA ALA A 87 -7.01 5.87 14.44
C ALA A 87 -6.57 6.96 15.44
N THR A 88 -5.28 7.30 15.41
CA THR A 88 -4.70 8.34 16.25
C THR A 88 -3.91 9.31 15.38
N ALA A 89 -4.17 10.62 15.53
CA ALA A 89 -3.46 11.67 14.80
C ALA A 89 -1.94 11.53 14.92
N GLY A 90 -1.23 11.78 13.82
CA GLY A 90 0.23 11.78 13.76
C GLY A 90 0.91 10.42 13.75
N GLN A 91 0.15 9.31 13.76
CA GLN A 91 0.73 7.97 13.78
C GLN A 91 -0.15 6.93 13.09
N VAL A 92 0.42 5.74 12.90
CA VAL A 92 -0.29 4.54 12.46
C VAL A 92 -0.55 3.66 13.67
N GLN A 93 -1.77 3.15 13.84
CA GLN A 93 -2.06 2.09 14.82
C GLN A 93 -2.13 0.74 14.10
N VAL A 94 -1.26 -0.19 14.49
CA VAL A 94 -1.18 -1.53 13.92
C VAL A 94 -1.79 -2.50 14.92
N CYS A 95 -2.79 -3.27 14.49
CA CYS A 95 -3.61 -4.10 15.37
C CYS A 95 -3.88 -5.47 14.77
N ASN A 96 -4.07 -6.48 15.62
CA ASN A 96 -4.69 -7.75 15.23
C ASN A 96 -5.84 -8.08 16.17
N SER A 97 -6.84 -8.75 15.61
CA SER A 97 -7.90 -9.37 16.39
C SER A 97 -8.63 -10.41 15.54
N LYS A 98 -9.51 -11.17 16.18
CA LYS A 98 -10.48 -12.01 15.46
C LYS A 98 -11.62 -11.12 14.97
N TYR A 99 -11.46 -10.56 13.76
CA TYR A 99 -12.45 -9.66 13.15
C TYR A 99 -13.58 -10.40 12.43
N GLY A 100 -13.56 -11.74 12.44
CA GLY A 100 -14.60 -12.58 11.86
C GLY A 100 -14.31 -13.00 10.42
N ARG A 101 -15.21 -13.83 9.87
CA ARG A 101 -15.13 -14.36 8.51
C ARG A 101 -15.71 -13.35 7.53
N ASN A 102 -14.98 -12.26 7.31
CA ASN A 102 -15.38 -11.09 6.52
C ASN A 102 -14.70 -11.01 5.14
N GLY A 103 -13.88 -12.00 4.81
CA GLY A 103 -13.23 -12.17 3.51
C GLY A 103 -11.84 -11.56 3.41
N TRP A 104 -11.36 -10.77 4.37
CA TRP A 104 -10.07 -10.07 4.27
C TRP A 104 -9.03 -10.56 5.28
N LEU A 105 -7.77 -10.56 4.85
CA LEU A 105 -6.57 -10.86 5.63
C LEU A 105 -6.05 -9.61 6.32
N GLY A 106 -5.89 -8.53 5.53
CA GLY A 106 -5.42 -7.23 5.96
C GLY A 106 -6.34 -6.10 5.52
N ILE A 107 -6.32 -5.02 6.29
CA ILE A 107 -6.87 -3.71 5.91
C ILE A 107 -5.94 -2.61 6.40
N ALA A 108 -5.62 -1.68 5.52
CA ALA A 108 -5.10 -0.36 5.86
C ALA A 108 -6.19 0.69 5.69
N SER A 109 -6.24 1.66 6.58
CA SER A 109 -7.09 2.83 6.41
C SER A 109 -6.34 4.11 6.73
N VAL A 110 -6.54 5.12 5.89
CA VAL A 110 -5.76 6.35 5.90
C VAL A 110 -6.71 7.53 5.90
N TRP A 111 -6.61 8.40 6.90
CA TRP A 111 -7.39 9.63 6.96
C TRP A 111 -6.58 10.75 6.35
N ILE A 112 -7.26 11.54 5.54
CA ILE A 112 -6.66 12.63 4.78
C ILE A 112 -7.44 13.91 5.00
N SER A 113 -6.71 15.02 5.10
CA SER A 113 -7.22 16.38 5.05
C SER A 113 -6.53 17.15 3.93
N GLY A 114 -7.26 17.51 2.89
CA GLY A 114 -6.67 18.06 1.67
C GLY A 114 -5.87 17.00 0.93
N GLU A 115 -4.55 17.16 0.90
CA GLU A 115 -3.59 16.20 0.32
C GLU A 115 -2.78 15.44 1.40
N HIS A 116 -2.94 15.82 2.66
CA HIS A 116 -2.10 15.31 3.74
C HIS A 116 -2.74 14.20 4.53
N ILE A 117 -2.00 13.12 4.71
CA ILE A 117 -2.32 12.04 5.65
C ILE A 117 -2.16 12.57 7.07
N THR A 118 -3.18 12.34 7.89
CA THR A 118 -3.23 12.78 9.29
C THR A 118 -3.21 11.63 10.28
N GLN A 119 -3.74 10.46 9.92
CA GLN A 119 -3.64 9.24 10.70
C GLN A 119 -3.80 7.98 9.83
N GLY A 120 -3.27 6.85 10.32
CA GLY A 120 -3.44 5.54 9.70
C GLY A 120 -3.83 4.45 10.68
N THR A 121 -4.47 3.40 10.18
CA THR A 121 -4.67 2.14 10.89
C THR A 121 -4.31 0.97 9.98
N VAL A 122 -3.80 -0.11 10.59
CA VAL A 122 -3.52 -1.39 9.94
C VAL A 122 -4.14 -2.48 10.79
N LYS A 123 -4.92 -3.37 10.18
CA LYS A 123 -5.60 -4.47 10.86
C LYS A 123 -5.23 -5.80 10.23
N MET A 124 -4.76 -6.75 11.05
CA MET A 124 -4.53 -8.15 10.66
C MET A 124 -5.65 -9.05 11.22
N ASN A 125 -6.28 -9.86 10.37
CA ASN A 125 -7.41 -10.69 10.78
C ASN A 125 -7.01 -12.07 11.29
N ASP A 126 -6.90 -12.22 12.61
CA ASP A 126 -6.61 -13.51 13.26
C ASP A 126 -7.69 -14.57 13.04
N THR A 127 -8.89 -14.21 12.58
CA THR A 127 -9.85 -15.23 12.14
C THR A 127 -9.30 -16.05 10.97
N TYR A 128 -8.55 -15.42 10.07
CA TYR A 128 -7.86 -16.11 8.97
C TYR A 128 -6.44 -16.52 9.35
N PHE A 129 -5.68 -15.66 10.04
CA PHE A 129 -4.31 -15.97 10.47
C PHE A 129 -4.19 -17.01 11.60
N SER A 130 -5.31 -17.62 12.00
CA SER A 130 -5.33 -18.83 12.84
C SER A 130 -5.53 -20.13 12.05
N THR A 131 -5.78 -20.06 10.74
CA THR A 131 -5.84 -21.23 9.86
C THR A 131 -4.45 -21.62 9.37
N SER A 132 -4.26 -22.90 9.01
CA SER A 132 -2.97 -23.41 8.53
C SER A 132 -2.51 -22.76 7.22
N GLN A 133 -3.46 -22.30 6.38
CA GLN A 133 -3.17 -21.63 5.12
C GLN A 133 -2.43 -20.30 5.33
N TYR A 134 -2.95 -19.44 6.21
CA TYR A 134 -2.43 -18.08 6.38
C TYR A 134 -1.47 -17.93 7.56
N ASN A 135 -1.49 -18.85 8.54
CA ASN A 135 -0.59 -18.80 9.69
C ASN A 135 0.84 -19.29 9.33
N THR A 136 1.46 -18.60 8.37
CA THR A 136 2.83 -18.84 7.94
C THR A 136 3.62 -17.53 8.02
N PRO A 137 4.95 -17.58 8.22
CA PRO A 137 5.77 -16.37 8.19
C PRO A 137 5.62 -15.56 6.91
N ALA A 138 5.52 -16.22 5.76
CA ALA A 138 5.42 -15.55 4.46
C ALA A 138 4.14 -14.71 4.34
N TRP A 139 2.98 -15.28 4.66
CA TRP A 139 1.71 -14.54 4.64
C TRP A 139 1.68 -13.40 5.64
N LYS A 140 2.26 -13.60 6.84
CA LYS A 140 2.30 -12.54 7.86
C LYS A 140 3.22 -11.38 7.46
N ASN A 141 4.38 -11.68 6.87
CA ASN A 141 5.28 -10.66 6.32
C ASN A 141 4.63 -9.89 5.17
N LEU A 142 4.11 -10.60 4.15
CA LEU A 142 3.45 -9.98 3.00
C LEU A 142 2.37 -8.99 3.43
N VAL A 143 1.34 -9.47 4.14
CA VAL A 143 0.16 -8.65 4.42
C VAL A 143 0.51 -7.50 5.36
N LEU A 144 1.34 -7.72 6.38
CA LEU A 144 1.71 -6.64 7.29
C LEU A 144 2.58 -5.58 6.59
N CYS A 145 3.52 -5.99 5.72
CA CYS A 145 4.34 -5.09 4.93
C CYS A 145 3.48 -4.24 3.98
N GLN A 146 2.57 -4.89 3.26
CA GLN A 146 1.66 -4.25 2.30
C GLN A 146 0.79 -3.18 2.96
N GLU A 147 0.09 -3.56 4.03
CA GLU A 147 -0.84 -2.66 4.70
C GLU A 147 -0.12 -1.49 5.40
N VAL A 148 1.09 -1.71 5.91
CA VAL A 148 1.94 -0.61 6.40
C VAL A 148 2.35 0.31 5.24
N GLY A 149 2.75 -0.23 4.09
CA GLY A 149 3.10 0.53 2.89
C GLY A 149 1.97 1.44 2.41
N HIS A 150 0.73 0.95 2.43
CA HIS A 150 -0.45 1.76 2.11
C HIS A 150 -0.59 3.01 2.98
N THR A 151 -0.19 2.94 4.25
CA THR A 151 -0.24 4.12 5.14
C THR A 151 0.76 5.21 4.77
N PHE A 152 1.70 4.95 3.85
CA PHE A 152 2.68 5.91 3.34
C PHE A 152 2.25 6.56 2.02
N GLY A 153 1.07 6.20 1.48
CA GLY A 153 0.57 6.72 0.20
C GLY A 153 0.87 5.81 -0.99
N LEU A 154 1.40 4.61 -0.74
CA LEU A 154 1.59 3.60 -1.77
C LEU A 154 0.28 2.89 -2.09
N ASP A 155 0.08 2.61 -3.36
CA ASP A 155 -0.91 1.74 -3.94
C ASP A 155 -0.27 0.39 -4.27
N HIS A 156 -1.06 -0.55 -4.79
CA HIS A 156 -0.49 -1.78 -5.33
C HIS A 156 0.34 -1.52 -6.60
N GLN A 157 1.45 -2.25 -6.76
CA GLN A 157 2.18 -2.34 -8.04
C GLN A 157 1.42 -3.20 -9.06
N ASP A 158 0.66 -4.17 -8.58
CA ASP A 158 -0.19 -5.05 -9.38
C ASP A 158 -1.43 -5.49 -8.59
N GLU A 159 -2.56 -5.61 -9.29
CA GLU A 159 -3.83 -6.07 -8.72
C GLU A 159 -4.30 -7.39 -9.36
N ASP A 160 -3.45 -8.09 -10.12
CA ASP A 160 -3.74 -9.39 -10.72
C ASP A 160 -3.28 -10.59 -9.88
N PHE A 161 -4.15 -11.03 -8.96
CA PHE A 161 -3.90 -12.05 -7.93
C PHE A 161 -3.29 -13.39 -8.40
N TYR A 162 -3.50 -13.76 -9.67
CA TYR A 162 -3.12 -15.07 -10.20
C TYR A 162 -1.91 -15.02 -11.14
N ASN A 163 -1.30 -13.85 -11.33
CA ASN A 163 -0.14 -13.73 -12.20
C ASN A 163 1.17 -14.04 -11.45
N SER A 164 2.30 -13.90 -12.16
CA SER A 164 3.61 -14.15 -11.55
C SER A 164 3.96 -13.03 -10.57
N PRO A 165 4.35 -13.35 -9.32
CA PRO A 165 4.68 -12.34 -8.33
C PRO A 165 5.78 -11.38 -8.79
N LEU A 166 5.63 -10.10 -8.45
CA LEU A 166 6.60 -9.04 -8.79
C LEU A 166 7.80 -8.97 -7.84
N GLY A 167 7.80 -9.75 -6.75
CA GLY A 167 8.86 -9.73 -5.74
C GLY A 167 8.79 -8.49 -4.84
N THR A 168 7.59 -7.98 -4.57
CA THR A 168 7.32 -6.87 -3.65
C THR A 168 6.12 -7.16 -2.78
N CYS A 169 6.10 -6.68 -1.54
CA CYS A 169 4.92 -6.73 -0.69
C CYS A 169 3.79 -5.79 -1.14
N MET A 170 4.03 -4.87 -2.09
CA MET A 170 2.96 -4.06 -2.69
C MET A 170 2.27 -4.76 -3.88
N ASP A 171 2.43 -6.07 -4.02
CA ASP A 171 1.78 -6.89 -5.04
C ASP A 171 0.62 -7.69 -4.42
N TYR A 172 -0.58 -7.58 -5.00
CA TYR A 172 -1.73 -8.38 -4.57
C TYR A 172 -1.66 -9.77 -5.21
N THR A 173 -1.19 -10.77 -4.46
CA THR A 173 -0.82 -12.09 -4.98
C THR A 173 -1.36 -13.29 -4.19
N SER A 174 -1.43 -14.45 -4.83
CA SER A 174 -1.66 -15.75 -4.21
C SER A 174 -0.39 -16.45 -3.68
N ASP A 175 0.81 -16.01 -4.07
CA ASP A 175 2.09 -16.57 -3.59
C ASP A 175 2.86 -15.56 -2.73
N PRO A 176 2.83 -15.70 -1.40
CA PRO A 176 3.49 -14.75 -0.51
C PRO A 176 5.01 -14.89 -0.50
N THR A 177 5.58 -15.99 -1.01
CA THR A 177 6.98 -16.34 -0.79
C THR A 177 7.98 -15.28 -1.30
N PRO A 178 7.86 -14.79 -2.55
CA PRO A 178 8.75 -13.74 -3.07
C PRO A 178 8.33 -12.32 -2.63
N ASN A 179 7.12 -12.14 -2.10
CA ASN A 179 6.50 -10.83 -1.88
C ASN A 179 6.50 -10.40 -0.41
N GLN A 180 7.46 -10.87 0.39
CA GLN A 180 7.48 -10.59 1.83
C GLN A 180 7.98 -9.19 2.19
N HIS A 181 8.59 -8.47 1.24
CA HIS A 181 9.37 -7.25 1.49
C HIS A 181 9.14 -6.22 0.37
N PRO A 182 9.36 -4.91 0.61
CA PRO A 182 9.38 -3.91 -0.46
C PRO A 182 10.54 -4.18 -1.44
N ASN A 183 10.38 -3.77 -2.70
CA ASN A 183 11.41 -3.80 -3.71
C ASN A 183 11.98 -2.39 -4.00
N ALA A 184 12.97 -2.30 -4.89
CA ALA A 184 13.58 -1.03 -5.29
C ALA A 184 12.54 -0.01 -5.80
N HIS A 185 11.55 -0.46 -6.56
CA HIS A 185 10.53 0.39 -7.14
C HIS A 185 9.61 1.01 -6.06
N ASP A 186 9.33 0.30 -4.96
CA ASP A 186 8.58 0.88 -3.84
C ASP A 186 9.31 2.05 -3.20
N TYR A 187 10.63 1.94 -3.04
CA TYR A 187 11.45 3.03 -2.50
C TYR A 187 11.53 4.22 -3.47
N GLU A 188 11.69 3.96 -4.77
CA GLU A 188 11.66 5.02 -5.81
C GLU A 188 10.30 5.74 -5.85
N MET A 189 9.21 5.00 -5.62
CA MET A 189 7.87 5.57 -5.52
C MET A 189 7.73 6.46 -4.28
N LEU A 190 8.28 6.05 -3.13
CA LEU A 190 8.32 6.89 -1.92
C LEU A 190 9.14 8.17 -2.17
N GLU A 191 10.30 8.09 -2.82
CA GLU A 191 11.08 9.27 -3.19
C GLU A 191 10.28 10.25 -4.04
N SER A 192 9.44 9.72 -4.94
CA SER A 192 8.55 10.52 -5.79
C SER A 192 7.39 11.16 -5.00
N ILE A 193 6.72 10.40 -4.13
CA ILE A 193 5.62 10.87 -3.27
C ILE A 193 6.10 12.00 -2.36
N TYR A 194 7.28 11.80 -1.77
CA TYR A 194 7.86 12.71 -0.80
C TYR A 194 8.90 13.66 -1.43
N ALA A 195 8.86 13.91 -2.74
CA ALA A 195 9.87 14.73 -3.42
C ALA A 195 9.99 16.18 -2.90
N HIS A 196 9.00 16.66 -2.15
CA HIS A 196 8.96 18.00 -1.58
C HIS A 196 8.87 17.98 -0.05
N LEU A 197 9.14 19.16 0.53
CA LEU A 197 8.82 19.48 1.92
C LEU A 197 7.56 20.35 1.95
N ASP A 198 6.82 20.21 3.03
CA ASP A 198 5.65 21.01 3.37
C ASP A 198 6.01 22.16 4.31
N SER A 199 5.10 23.14 4.41
CA SER A 199 5.21 24.23 5.38
C SER A 199 4.89 23.81 6.83
N SER A 200 4.36 22.61 7.03
CA SER A 200 3.92 22.08 8.32
C SER A 200 4.10 20.56 8.36
N THR A 201 3.85 19.94 9.53
CA THR A 201 3.88 18.48 9.66
C THR A 201 2.60 17.94 10.27
N THR A 202 2.14 16.78 9.80
CA THR A 202 1.03 16.04 10.41
C THR A 202 1.48 15.08 11.51
N LEU A 203 2.79 14.84 11.67
CA LEU A 203 3.35 13.84 12.60
C LEU A 203 3.36 14.28 14.07
N SER A 204 3.28 15.59 14.33
CA SER A 204 3.34 16.17 15.69
C SER A 204 1.97 16.50 16.26
N GLN A 205 0.88 16.03 15.64
CA GLN A 205 -0.48 16.31 16.08
C GLN A 205 -0.83 15.45 17.30
N SER A 206 -0.79 16.05 18.50
CA SER A 206 -1.13 15.40 19.78
C SER A 206 -2.62 15.39 20.10
N SER A 207 -3.43 16.04 19.27
CA SER A 207 -4.87 16.12 19.49
C SER A 207 -5.53 14.86 18.96
N ALA A 208 -6.21 14.12 19.84
CA ALA A 208 -7.25 13.18 19.44
C ALA A 208 -8.40 13.98 18.82
N SER A 209 -8.23 14.49 17.60
CA SER A 209 -9.40 14.71 16.76
C SER A 209 -10.07 13.36 16.69
N SER A 210 -11.32 13.27 17.17
CA SER A 210 -12.17 12.12 16.92
C SER A 210 -12.31 12.01 15.41
N ALA A 211 -11.36 11.34 14.79
CA ALA A 211 -11.39 10.98 13.40
C ALA A 211 -12.76 10.35 13.18
N GLN A 212 -13.45 10.76 12.12
CA GLN A 212 -14.77 10.20 11.82
C GLN A 212 -14.59 8.69 11.71
N ASP A 213 -15.13 7.97 12.70
CA ASP A 213 -14.85 6.56 12.90
C ASP A 213 -15.48 5.78 11.75
N VAL A 214 -14.73 4.87 11.17
CA VAL A 214 -15.20 3.95 10.12
C VAL A 214 -15.17 2.56 10.74
N ASP A 215 -16.30 1.87 10.71
CA ASP A 215 -16.30 0.47 11.17
C ASP A 215 -15.63 -0.39 10.11
N HIS A 216 -14.32 -0.57 10.25
CA HIS A 216 -13.54 -1.36 9.29
C HIS A 216 -13.96 -2.84 9.22
N ASN A 217 -14.84 -3.33 10.11
CA ASN A 217 -15.36 -4.69 10.02
C ASN A 217 -16.63 -4.80 9.16
N ASP A 218 -17.28 -3.68 8.86
CA ASP A 218 -18.47 -3.61 8.01
C ASP A 218 -18.15 -2.86 6.70
N PRO A 219 -17.99 -3.59 5.57
CA PRO A 219 -17.72 -3.01 4.26
C PRO A 219 -18.73 -1.94 3.83
N ALA A 220 -19.97 -1.99 4.32
CA ALA A 220 -20.97 -0.96 4.00
C ALA A 220 -20.57 0.43 4.54
N THR A 221 -19.66 0.49 5.51
CA THR A 221 -19.23 1.75 6.12
C THR A 221 -18.02 2.38 5.45
N TRP A 222 -17.33 1.67 4.53
CA TRP A 222 -16.07 2.10 3.90
C TRP A 222 -16.26 3.15 2.81
N GLY A 223 -17.50 3.36 2.36
CA GLY A 223 -17.83 4.33 1.32
C GLY A 223 -17.86 3.71 -0.08
N LYS A 224 -17.43 4.48 -1.08
CA LYS A 224 -17.50 4.10 -2.48
C LYS A 224 -16.26 3.29 -2.87
N ALA A 225 -16.46 2.12 -3.48
CA ALA A 225 -15.37 1.40 -4.14
C ALA A 225 -14.79 2.23 -5.30
N LEU A 226 -13.47 2.46 -5.24
CA LEU A 226 -12.72 3.19 -6.26
C LEU A 226 -12.02 2.25 -7.23
N ARG A 227 -11.59 1.08 -6.75
CA ARG A 227 -10.85 0.09 -7.55
C ARG A 227 -11.28 -1.33 -7.25
N TYR A 228 -11.03 -2.20 -8.21
CA TYR A 228 -11.29 -3.62 -8.14
C TYR A 228 -10.08 -4.37 -8.67
N SER A 229 -9.67 -5.41 -7.96
CA SER A 229 -8.65 -6.36 -8.40
C SER A 229 -9.15 -7.23 -9.56
N SER A 230 -8.25 -7.97 -10.22
CA SER A 230 -8.59 -8.81 -11.37
C SER A 230 -9.64 -9.89 -11.05
N ASP A 231 -9.67 -10.37 -9.80
CA ASP A 231 -10.67 -11.29 -9.23
C ASP A 231 -12.02 -10.62 -8.92
N LYS A 232 -12.18 -9.33 -9.28
CA LYS A 232 -13.38 -8.48 -9.12
C LYS A 232 -13.72 -8.13 -7.68
N LYS A 233 -12.82 -8.33 -6.73
CA LYS A 233 -13.00 -7.84 -5.37
C LYS A 233 -12.62 -6.36 -5.32
N SER A 234 -13.29 -5.61 -4.45
CA SER A 234 -13.00 -4.18 -4.30
C SER A 234 -11.75 -3.98 -3.45
N SER A 235 -10.67 -3.49 -4.07
CA SER A 235 -9.35 -3.33 -3.45
C SER A 235 -9.19 -2.01 -2.71
N VAL A 236 -9.83 -0.94 -3.19
CA VAL A 236 -9.74 0.41 -2.61
C VAL A 236 -11.12 1.05 -2.48
N HIS A 237 -11.41 1.65 -1.32
CA HIS A 237 -12.65 2.37 -1.04
C HIS A 237 -12.36 3.79 -0.52
N GLU A 238 -13.23 4.74 -0.83
CA GLU A 238 -13.19 6.09 -0.27
C GLU A 238 -14.51 6.46 0.39
N LYS A 239 -14.41 6.94 1.63
CA LYS A 239 -15.48 7.67 2.31
C LYS A 239 -15.12 9.14 2.42
N ASN A 240 -15.83 9.95 1.65
CA ASN A 240 -15.69 11.39 1.65
C ASN A 240 -16.60 12.02 2.71
N PHE A 241 -16.05 12.87 3.58
CA PHE A 241 -16.78 13.56 4.65
C PHE A 241 -17.02 15.04 4.35
N GLY A 242 -16.64 15.51 3.15
CA GLY A 242 -16.68 16.91 2.75
C GLY A 242 -15.49 17.71 3.27
N ASN A 243 -15.36 18.96 2.80
CA ASN A 243 -14.31 19.91 3.23
C ASN A 243 -12.87 19.39 3.10
N GLY A 244 -12.61 18.54 2.11
CA GLY A 244 -11.29 17.93 1.89
C GLY A 244 -10.95 16.77 2.82
N SER A 245 -11.84 16.41 3.75
CA SER A 245 -11.66 15.27 4.66
C SER A 245 -12.20 13.98 4.06
N ARG A 246 -11.39 12.93 4.09
CA ARG A 246 -11.75 11.60 3.58
C ARG A 246 -11.02 10.50 4.33
N VAL A 247 -11.55 9.29 4.24
CA VAL A 247 -10.87 8.04 4.61
C VAL A 247 -10.76 7.18 3.37
N VAL A 248 -9.59 6.61 3.15
CA VAL A 248 -9.39 5.57 2.16
C VAL A 248 -8.96 4.27 2.81
N THR A 249 -9.59 3.20 2.36
CA THR A 249 -9.45 1.85 2.88
C THR A 249 -8.92 0.95 1.78
N PHE A 250 -7.77 0.34 2.03
CA PHE A 250 -7.17 -0.72 1.21
C PHE A 250 -7.52 -2.07 1.82
N VAL A 251 -7.70 -3.09 0.98
CA VAL A 251 -8.16 -4.40 1.43
C VAL A 251 -7.37 -5.50 0.74
N VAL A 252 -6.64 -6.29 1.52
CA VAL A 252 -6.07 -7.56 1.07
C VAL A 252 -7.06 -8.69 1.37
N TRP A 253 -7.67 -9.23 0.32
CA TRP A 253 -8.66 -10.30 0.46
C TRP A 253 -8.01 -11.68 0.64
N ALA A 254 -8.69 -12.56 1.39
CA ALA A 254 -8.41 -13.98 1.44
C ALA A 254 -8.77 -14.65 0.09
N ASP A 255 -8.11 -15.76 -0.21
CA ASP A 255 -8.34 -16.55 -1.42
C ASP A 255 -9.83 -17.02 -1.50
N PRO A 256 -10.53 -16.72 -2.61
CA PRO A 256 -11.95 -17.04 -2.77
C PRO A 256 -12.27 -18.54 -2.84
N ASP A 257 -11.32 -19.42 -3.18
CA ASP A 257 -11.57 -20.86 -3.28
C ASP A 257 -11.59 -21.56 -1.92
N HIS A 258 -11.05 -20.94 -0.87
CA HIS A 258 -11.09 -21.50 0.50
C HIS A 258 -12.11 -20.79 1.41
N ALA A 259 -12.52 -19.56 1.09
CA ALA A 259 -13.63 -18.90 1.78
C ALA A 259 -14.98 -19.64 1.64
N ARG A 260 -15.10 -20.57 0.68
CA ARG A 260 -16.29 -21.41 0.42
C ARG A 260 -16.27 -22.79 1.10
N HIS A 261 -15.12 -23.23 1.65
CA HIS A 261 -14.92 -24.59 2.15
C HIS A 261 -14.59 -24.70 3.64
N GLU A 262 -14.67 -23.58 4.36
CA GLU A 262 -14.56 -23.48 5.82
C GLU A 262 -15.78 -22.76 6.42
#